data_AF-M5UFS6-F1
#
_entry.id   AF-M5UFS6-F1
#
_cell.length_a   1.000
_cell.length_b   1.000
_cell.length_c   1.000
_cell.angle_alpha   90.00
_cell.angle_beta   90.00
_cell.angle_gamma   90.00
#
_symmetry.space_group_name_H-M   'P 1'
#
loop_
_entity.id
_entity.type
_entity.pdbx_description
1 polymer ?
#
loop_
_entity_poly.entity_id
_entity_poly.type
_entity_poly.pdbx_seq_one_letter_code
_entity_poly.pdbx_strand_id
1 'polypeptide(L)' 'MNCDLDTPIPDWIIEHPETAKVFDRWGLDTSCAGKSLRYVCIHQGLSPQEVFEQLLATTETFAPVDRDCP' A
#
# COMPACT_ATOMS: atom_id res chain seq x y z
N MET A 1 11.39 -5.45 2.41
CA MET A 1 10.92 -4.68 3.57
C MET A 1 9.54 -5.21 3.96
N ASN A 2 9.17 -5.32 5.25
CA ASN A 2 7.83 -5.80 5.63
C ASN A 2 6.85 -4.63 5.52
N CYS A 3 6.05 -4.59 4.46
CA CYS A 3 5.06 -3.53 4.28
C CYS A 3 3.80 -3.89 5.07
N ASP A 4 3.49 -3.09 6.10
CA ASP A 4 2.37 -3.30 7.03
C ASP A 4 1.40 -2.10 6.97
N LEU A 5 0.31 -2.17 7.74
CA LEU A 5 -0.68 -1.08 7.88
C LEU A 5 -0.09 0.21 8.44
N ASP A 6 0.97 0.12 9.23
CA ASP A 6 1.66 1.26 9.82
C ASP A 6 2.72 1.85 8.87
N THR A 7 3.04 1.16 7.77
CA THR A 7 3.93 1.66 6.73
C THR A 7 3.27 2.84 5.99
N PRO A 8 4.01 3.93 5.75
CA PRO A 8 3.50 5.06 4.98
C PRO A 8 3.17 4.64 3.55
N ILE A 9 2.08 5.19 3.01
CA ILE A 9 1.66 4.95 1.62
C ILE A 9 2.79 5.19 0.60
N PRO A 10 3.62 6.25 0.70
CA PRO A 10 4.74 6.40 -0.23
C PRO A 10 5.75 5.25 -0.18
N ASP A 11 6.07 4.69 0.99
CA ASP A 11 6.94 3.50 1.09
C ASP A 11 6.32 2.30 0.37
N TRP A 12 5.00 2.09 0.52
CA TRP A 12 4.28 1.06 -0.23
C TRP A 12 4.41 1.24 -1.75
N ILE A 13 4.33 2.47 -2.25
CA ILE A 13 4.43 2.77 -3.69
C ILE A 13 5.88 2.63 -4.18
N ILE A 14 6.87 2.94 -3.34
CA ILE A 14 8.30 2.77 -3.65
C ILE A 14 8.64 1.28 -3.77
N GLU A 15 8.21 0.47 -2.81
CA GLU A 15 8.45 -0.98 -2.80
C GLU A 15 7.59 -1.72 -3.83
N HIS A 16 6.32 -1.32 -3.95
CA HIS A 16 5.28 -1.95 -4.76
C HIS A 16 4.52 -0.90 -5.58
N PRO A 17 5.06 -0.38 -6.69
CA PRO A 17 4.40 0.66 -7.49
C PRO A 17 3.02 0.26 -8.03
N GLU A 18 2.73 -1.04 -8.13
CA GLU A 18 1.42 -1.58 -8.47
C GLU A 18 0.33 -1.20 -7.45
N THR A 19 0.71 -1.03 -6.18
CA THR A 19 -0.22 -0.64 -5.11
C THR A 19 -0.74 0.78 -5.26
N ALA A 20 -0.03 1.64 -6.00
CA ALA A 20 -0.49 2.98 -6.34
C ALA A 20 -1.90 2.98 -6.97
N LYS A 21 -2.19 1.99 -7.82
CA LYS A 21 -3.51 1.84 -8.46
C LYS A 21 -4.60 1.44 -7.47
N VAL A 22 -4.25 0.68 -6.45
CA VAL A 22 -5.17 0.30 -5.37
C VAL A 22 -5.48 1.55 -4.55
N PHE A 23 -4.47 2.32 -4.14
CA PHE A 23 -4.67 3.57 -3.41
C PHE A 23 -5.54 4.57 -4.19
N ASP A 24 -5.27 4.75 -5.48
CA ASP A 24 -6.08 5.60 -6.37
C ASP A 24 -7.54 5.12 -6.46
N ARG A 25 -7.76 3.81 -6.63
CA ARG A 25 -9.12 3.21 -6.68
C ARG A 25 -9.90 3.45 -5.39
N TRP A 26 -9.25 3.36 -4.24
CA TRP A 26 -9.87 3.61 -2.95
C TRP A 26 -9.99 5.11 -2.63
N GLY A 27 -9.42 6.00 -3.45
CA GLY A 27 -9.41 7.44 -3.22
C GLY A 27 -8.52 7.86 -2.04
N LEU A 28 -7.52 7.04 -1.69
CA LEU A 28 -6.58 7.33 -0.61
C LEU A 28 -5.63 8.45 -1.05
N ASP A 29 -5.69 9.59 -0.35
CA ASP A 29 -4.84 10.74 -0.65
C ASP A 29 -3.38 10.43 -0.29
N THR A 30 -2.57 10.21 -1.32
CA THR A 30 -1.13 9.94 -1.21
C THR A 30 -0.30 11.22 -1.15
N SER A 31 -0.94 12.38 -1.35
CA SER A 31 -0.34 13.71 -1.36
C SER A 31 0.28 14.10 -0.01
N CYS A 32 -0.22 13.52 1.09
CA CYS A 32 0.34 13.72 2.42
C CYS A 32 1.40 12.64 2.73
N ALA A 33 2.62 12.82 2.22
CA ALA A 33 3.76 11.89 2.25
C ALA A 33 4.31 11.45 3.64
N GLY A 34 3.54 11.58 4.72
CA GLY A 34 3.93 11.16 6.07
C GLY A 34 2.84 10.41 6.84
N LYS A 35 1.75 10.00 6.17
CA LYS A 35 0.65 9.27 6.82
C LYS A 35 0.75 7.78 6.52
N SER A 36 0.64 6.96 7.57
CA SER A 36 0.49 5.51 7.47
C SER A 36 -0.80 5.14 6.76
N LEU A 37 -0.80 4.02 6.06
CA LEU A 37 -1.99 3.47 5.41
C LEU A 37 -3.18 3.41 6.38
N ARG A 38 -2.94 2.91 7.59
CA ARG A 38 -3.94 2.84 8.67
C ARG A 38 -4.56 4.18 9.01
N TYR A 39 -3.74 5.22 9.11
CA TYR A 39 -4.20 6.57 9.46
C TYR A 39 -5.14 7.11 8.37
N VAL A 40 -4.76 7.00 7.10
CA VAL A 40 -5.57 7.50 5.98
C VAL A 40 -6.88 6.72 5.87
N CYS A 41 -6.83 5.40 6.03
CA CYS A 41 -8.04 4.56 6.01
C CYS A 41 -9.03 4.99 7.11
N ILE A 42 -8.56 5.10 8.36
CA ILE A 42 -9.40 5.53 9.49
C ILE A 42 -9.98 6.94 9.24
N HIS A 43 -9.18 7.87 8.72
CA HIS A 43 -9.62 9.24 8.45
C HIS A 43 -10.69 9.33 7.35
N GLN A 44 -10.69 8.39 6.41
CA GLN A 44 -11.70 8.28 5.35
C GLN A 44 -12.87 7.37 5.73
N GLY A 45 -12.85 6.74 6.91
CA GLY A 45 -13.86 5.76 7.33
C GLY A 45 -13.75 4.43 6.57
N LEU A 46 -12.59 4.14 5.98
CA LEU A 46 -12.29 2.88 5.32
C LEU A 46 -11.67 1.88 6.30
N SER A 47 -11.93 0.59 6.06
CA SER A 47 -11.32 -0.50 6.80
C SER A 47 -9.87 -0.68 6.36
N PRO A 48 -8.86 -0.40 7.21
CA PRO A 48 -7.46 -0.57 6.83
C PRO A 48 -7.13 -2.01 6.43
N GLN A 49 -7.77 -2.99 7.08
CA GLN A 49 -7.61 -4.41 6.75
C GLN A 49 -8.08 -4.73 5.32
N GLU A 50 -9.25 -4.27 4.89
CA GLU A 50 -9.76 -4.56 3.54
C GLU A 50 -8.88 -3.95 2.45
N VAL A 51 -8.39 -2.72 2.67
CA VAL A 51 -7.43 -2.10 1.76
C VAL A 51 -6.15 -2.95 1.70
N PHE A 52 -5.63 -3.38 2.85
CA PHE A 52 -4.42 -4.19 2.91
C PHE A 52 -4.55 -5.57 2.27
N GLU A 53 -5.68 -6.25 2.44
CA GLU A 53 -5.95 -7.50 1.74
C GLU A 53 -5.94 -7.30 0.21
N GLN A 54 -6.46 -6.17 -0.26
CA GLN A 54 -6.43 -5.85 -1.68
C GLN A 54 -5.04 -5.48 -2.20
N LEU A 55 -4.21 -4.82 -1.37
CA LEU A 55 -2.81 -4.58 -1.66
C LEU A 55 -2.06 -5.90 -1.79
N LEU A 56 -2.18 -6.79 -0.80
CA LEU A 56 -1.55 -8.11 -0.80
C LEU A 56 -1.95 -8.91 -2.03
N ALA A 57 -3.25 -9.00 -2.34
CA ALA A 57 -3.74 -9.68 -3.53
C ALA A 57 -3.13 -9.11 -4.83
N THR A 58 -2.89 -7.80 -4.88
CA THR A 58 -2.25 -7.14 -6.04
C THR A 58 -0.77 -7.47 -6.12
N THR A 59 -0.05 -7.43 -4.99
CA THR A 59 1.38 -7.78 -4.91
C THR A 59 1.64 -9.26 -5.17
N GLU A 60 0.75 -10.15 -4.72
CA GLU A 60 0.84 -11.61 -4.94
C GLU A 60 0.54 -11.99 -6.39
N THR A 61 -0.38 -11.28 -7.05
CA THR A 61 -0.71 -11.49 -8.47
C THR A 61 0.45 -11.12 -9.40
N PHE A 62 1.32 -10.20 -8.97
CA PHE A 62 2.41 -9.65 -9.78
C PHE A 62 3.79 -9.97 -9.23
N ALA A 63 3.99 -11.08 -8.54
CA ALA A 63 5.33 -11.51 -8.15
C ALA A 63 5.99 -12.38 -9.27
N PRO A 64 6.72 -11.82 -10.26
CA PRO A 64 7.87 -12.53 -10.77
C PRO A 64 8.95 -12.44 -9.69
N VAL A 65 9.46 -13.61 -9.32
CA VAL A 65 10.68 -13.78 -8.55
C VAL A 65 11.78 -12.84 -9.04
N ASP A 66 12.19 -11.87 -8.22
CA ASP A 66 13.58 -11.42 -8.19
C ASP A 66 13.85 -10.85 -6.79
N ARG A 67 14.11 -11.78 -5.88
CA ARG A 67 14.89 -11.49 -4.68
C ARG A 67 16.35 -11.48 -5.13
N ASP A 68 17.04 -10.40 -4.78
CA ASP A 68 18.50 -10.23 -4.70
C ASP A 68 19.16 -9.40 -5.81
N CYS A 69 19.64 -8.19 -5.47
CA CYS A 69 21.01 -7.75 -5.80
C CYS A 69 21.30 -6.30 -5.32
N PRO A 70 22.54 -6.00 -4.88
CA PRO A 70 23.32 -6.56 -3.77
C PRO A 70 23.45 -5.62 -2.56
#